data_AF-A0A562Q3Y4-F1
#
_entry.id   AF-A0A562Q3Y4-F1
#
_cell.length_a   1.000
_cell.length_b   1.000
_cell.length_c   1.000
_cell.angle_alpha   90.00
_cell.angle_beta   90.00
_cell.angle_gamma   90.00
#
_symmetry.space_group_name_H-M   'P 1'
#
loop_
_entity.id
_entity.type
_entity.pdbx_description
1 polymer ?
#
loop_
_entity_poly.entity_id
_entity_poly.type
_entity_poly.pdbx_seq_one_letter_code
_entity_poly.pdbx_strand_id
1 'polypeptide(L)'
;MASLDSISPYLDWWALAAWLGINILVPVLLPLLVLWLFSIPNVTATLAARSIIKSIGKGELFWAAMGMAASTCYELFALQKLVTNPNRYGITWLVFWLHLGVILGSAIMVGAGSLNNRRPAAGNPHIPDRKVFVSSIGVLIFTVLSYSTTHAVLSALEEAIKVEAKSAAVQEKEDKMKRLADCLGGNGNSVDGMKCLEVIK
;
A
#
# COMPACT_ATOMS: atom_id res chain seq x y z
N MET A 1 -25.85 19.75 7.09
CA MET A 1 -24.58 19.17 6.58
C MET A 1 -23.50 19.53 7.59
N ALA A 2 -23.22 18.63 8.53
CA ALA A 2 -22.15 18.82 9.49
C ALA A 2 -20.80 18.60 8.78
N SER A 3 -19.90 19.55 8.94
CA SER A 3 -18.53 19.55 8.44
C SER A 3 -17.82 18.24 8.81
N LEU A 4 -17.49 17.43 7.79
CA LEU A 4 -16.60 16.28 7.90
C LEU A 4 -15.11 16.69 7.96
N ASP A 5 -14.81 17.98 7.85
CA ASP A 5 -13.44 18.49 7.81
C ASP A 5 -12.76 18.52 9.20
N SER A 6 -13.53 18.51 10.30
CA SER A 6 -12.94 18.58 11.66
C SER A 6 -12.46 17.22 12.20
N ILE A 7 -12.78 16.10 11.55
CA ILE A 7 -12.35 14.75 11.96
C ILE A 7 -11.06 14.32 11.21
N SER A 8 -10.68 15.05 10.16
CA SER A 8 -9.55 14.76 9.27
C SER A 8 -8.18 14.59 9.95
N PRO A 9 -7.72 15.47 10.89
CA PRO A 9 -6.31 15.46 11.26
C PRO A 9 -5.90 14.22 12.06
N TYR A 10 -6.79 13.66 12.89
CA TYR A 10 -6.46 12.47 13.69
C TYR A 10 -6.51 11.18 12.87
N LEU A 11 -7.39 11.10 11.86
CA LEU A 11 -7.49 9.94 10.98
C LEU A 11 -6.23 9.80 10.11
N ASP A 12 -5.67 10.93 9.67
CA ASP A 12 -4.45 10.98 8.87
C ASP A 12 -3.23 10.48 9.65
N TRP A 13 -3.10 10.82 10.93
CA TRP A 13 -2.00 10.31 11.77
C TRP A 13 -2.05 8.80 11.99
N TRP A 14 -3.23 8.22 12.19
CA TRP A 14 -3.38 6.76 12.30
C TRP A 14 -3.13 6.06 10.97
N ALA A 15 -3.57 6.65 9.85
CA ALA A 15 -3.28 6.13 8.52
C ALA A 15 -1.77 6.17 8.22
N LEU A 16 -1.10 7.25 8.60
CA LEU A 16 0.35 7.42 8.44
C LEU A 16 1.14 6.49 9.38
N ALA A 17 0.68 6.31 10.61
CA ALA A 17 1.26 5.36 11.55
C ALA A 17 1.03 3.90 11.12
N ALA A 18 -0.14 3.57 10.58
CA ALA A 18 -0.42 2.26 10.00
C ALA A 18 0.43 2.03 8.74
N TRP A 19 0.60 3.05 7.91
CA TRP A 19 1.48 3.01 6.75
C TRP A 19 2.94 2.79 7.15
N LEU A 20 3.46 3.54 8.13
CA LEU A 20 4.82 3.34 8.67
C LEU A 20 4.95 1.98 9.35
N GLY A 21 3.94 1.54 10.10
CA GLY A 21 3.91 0.25 10.77
C GLY A 21 4.01 -0.89 9.77
N ILE A 22 3.16 -0.91 8.74
CA ILE A 22 3.12 -1.97 7.75
C ILE A 22 4.34 -1.94 6.84
N ASN A 23 4.81 -0.75 6.42
CA ASN A 23 5.89 -0.64 5.42
C ASN A 23 7.31 -0.63 6.00
N ILE A 24 7.49 -0.14 7.23
CA ILE A 24 8.82 -0.04 7.86
C ILE A 24 8.92 -1.01 9.02
N LEU A 25 7.93 -0.98 9.91
CA LEU A 25 8.01 -1.75 11.15
C LEU A 25 7.90 -3.27 10.88
N VAL A 26 7.01 -3.72 10.00
CA VAL A 26 6.85 -5.15 9.69
C VAL A 26 8.08 -5.73 8.97
N PRO A 27 8.64 -5.14 7.90
CA PRO A 27 9.83 -5.69 7.25
C PRO A 27 11.06 -5.70 8.16
N VAL A 28 11.16 -4.76 9.11
CA VAL A 28 12.30 -4.66 10.04
C VAL A 28 12.12 -5.54 11.29
N LEU A 29 10.96 -5.49 11.93
CA LEU A 29 10.72 -6.25 13.16
C LEU A 29 10.47 -7.73 12.88
N LEU A 30 9.85 -8.11 11.76
CA LEU A 30 9.50 -9.51 11.52
C LEU A 30 10.75 -10.42 11.42
N PRO A 31 11.82 -10.06 10.67
CA PRO A 31 13.05 -10.84 10.67
C PRO A 31 13.76 -10.83 12.04
N LEU A 32 13.73 -9.70 12.76
CA LEU A 32 14.31 -9.61 14.11
C LEU A 32 13.56 -10.49 15.12
N LEU A 33 12.24 -10.55 15.03
CA LEU A 33 11.38 -11.37 15.89
C LEU A 33 11.56 -12.85 15.55
N VAL A 34 11.65 -13.21 14.28
CA VAL A 34 12.02 -14.56 13.82
C VAL A 34 13.40 -14.94 14.36
N LEU A 35 14.41 -14.08 14.21
CA LEU A 35 15.76 -14.31 14.75
C LEU A 35 15.77 -14.47 16.27
N TRP A 36 14.97 -13.66 16.98
CA TRP A 36 14.81 -13.76 18.43
C TRP A 36 14.15 -15.07 18.84
N LEU A 37 13.04 -15.45 18.18
CA LEU A 37 12.29 -16.67 18.43
C LEU A 37 13.14 -17.93 18.18
N PHE A 38 14.00 -17.91 17.16
CA PHE A 38 14.91 -19.01 16.84
C PHE A 38 16.28 -18.94 17.56
N SER A 39 16.61 -17.84 18.27
CA SER A 39 17.89 -17.67 19.00
C SER A 39 17.87 -18.11 20.47
N ILE A 40 16.78 -18.69 20.98
CA ILE A 40 16.70 -19.23 22.34
C ILE A 40 17.43 -20.58 22.36
N PRO A 41 18.77 -20.59 22.45
CA PRO A 41 19.41 -20.91 23.73
C PRO A 41 20.50 -19.90 24.13
N ASN A 42 20.54 -19.59 25.42
CA ASN A 42 21.26 -18.51 26.13
C ASN A 42 22.80 -18.43 25.99
N VAL A 43 23.42 -19.09 25.01
CA VAL A 43 24.89 -19.21 24.89
C VAL A 43 25.48 -18.63 23.60
N THR A 44 24.68 -18.09 22.68
CA THR A 44 25.16 -17.66 21.34
C THR A 44 24.91 -16.19 20.98
N ALA A 45 24.80 -15.27 21.95
CA ALA A 45 24.53 -13.85 21.67
C ALA A 45 25.58 -13.17 20.76
N THR A 46 26.87 -13.48 20.95
CA THR A 46 27.96 -12.97 20.10
C THR A 46 28.03 -13.63 18.72
N LEU A 47 27.56 -14.88 18.58
CA LEU A 47 27.43 -15.56 17.29
C LEU A 47 26.23 -15.03 16.49
N ALA A 48 25.11 -14.73 17.17
CA ALA A 48 23.92 -14.16 16.56
C ALA A 48 24.20 -12.79 15.93
N ALA A 49 24.96 -11.93 16.61
CA ALA A 49 25.36 -10.62 16.08
C ALA A 49 26.17 -10.71 14.77
N ARG A 50 27.11 -11.67 14.65
CA ARG A 50 27.86 -11.89 13.40
C ARG A 50 27.00 -12.49 12.29
N SER A 51 26.04 -13.35 12.62
CA SER A 51 25.09 -13.88 11.63
C SER A 51 24.16 -12.80 11.08
N ILE A 52 23.73 -11.84 11.90
CA ILE A 52 22.89 -10.71 11.47
C ILE A 52 23.65 -9.84 10.44
N ILE A 53 24.89 -9.44 10.76
CA ILE A 53 25.70 -8.61 9.86
C ILE A 53 25.96 -9.30 8.51
N LYS A 54 26.18 -10.63 8.52
CA LYS A 54 26.41 -11.41 7.30
C LYS A 54 25.11 -11.73 6.53
N SER A 55 23.98 -11.81 7.21
CA SER A 55 22.66 -11.99 6.61
C SER A 55 22.15 -10.73 5.93
N ILE A 56 22.55 -9.55 6.42
CA ILE A 56 22.29 -8.28 5.73
C ILE A 56 22.97 -8.33 4.37
N GLY A 57 24.28 -8.63 4.29
CA GLY A 57 25.03 -8.65 3.02
C GLY A 57 24.69 -9.77 2.02
N LYS A 58 23.84 -10.76 2.37
CA LYS A 58 23.37 -11.81 1.44
C LYS A 58 21.86 -11.78 1.18
N GLY A 59 21.10 -11.05 1.99
CA GLY A 59 19.64 -10.98 1.94
C GLY A 59 19.09 -9.63 1.48
N GLU A 60 19.94 -8.68 1.07
CA GLU A 60 19.58 -7.30 0.71
C GLU A 60 18.37 -7.21 -0.24
N LEU A 61 18.29 -8.14 -1.20
CA LEU A 61 17.21 -8.17 -2.17
C LEU A 61 15.85 -8.55 -1.56
N PHE A 62 15.84 -9.42 -0.53
CA PHE A 62 14.61 -9.76 0.19
C PHE A 62 14.09 -8.61 1.02
N TRP A 63 14.97 -7.77 1.57
CA TRP A 63 14.57 -6.57 2.31
C TRP A 63 13.79 -5.59 1.41
N ALA A 64 14.30 -5.35 0.20
CA ALA A 64 13.60 -4.53 -0.79
C ALA A 64 12.26 -5.15 -1.22
N ALA A 65 12.23 -6.47 -1.48
CA ALA A 65 11.00 -7.17 -1.85
C ALA A 65 9.95 -7.13 -0.73
N MET A 66 10.34 -7.26 0.55
CA MET A 66 9.42 -7.15 1.69
C MET A 66 8.82 -5.74 1.80
N GLY A 67 9.63 -4.69 1.63
CA GLY A 67 9.15 -3.31 1.64
C GLY A 67 8.17 -3.01 0.49
N MET A 68 8.49 -3.46 -0.73
CA MET A 68 7.56 -3.33 -1.86
C MET A 68 6.28 -4.14 -1.66
N ALA A 69 6.38 -5.38 -1.17
CA ALA A 69 5.22 -6.21 -0.92
C ALA A 69 4.28 -5.60 0.14
N ALA A 70 4.84 -4.98 1.18
CA ALA A 70 4.08 -4.24 2.19
C ALA A 70 3.37 -3.02 1.57
N SER A 71 4.04 -2.29 0.68
CA SER A 71 3.44 -1.15 -0.01
C SER A 71 2.28 -1.58 -0.89
N THR A 72 2.44 -2.67 -1.64
CA THR A 72 1.35 -3.26 -2.43
C THR A 72 0.18 -3.69 -1.54
N CYS A 73 0.42 -4.26 -0.35
CA CYS A 73 -0.66 -4.61 0.58
C CYS A 73 -1.47 -3.37 1.01
N TYR A 74 -0.81 -2.24 1.23
CA TYR A 74 -1.48 -0.98 1.54
C TYR A 74 -2.31 -0.47 0.36
N GLU A 75 -1.75 -0.48 -0.85
CA GLU A 75 -2.47 -0.08 -2.07
C GLU A 75 -3.66 -0.98 -2.36
N LEU A 76 -3.55 -2.30 -2.17
CA LEU A 76 -4.65 -3.24 -2.31
C LEU A 76 -5.78 -2.94 -1.31
N PHE A 77 -5.44 -2.55 -0.08
CA PHE A 77 -6.42 -2.15 0.91
C PHE A 77 -7.12 -0.83 0.55
N ALA A 78 -6.39 0.14 -0.02
CA ALA A 78 -6.98 1.35 -0.56
C ALA A 78 -7.91 1.03 -1.74
N LEU A 79 -7.45 0.20 -2.67
CA LEU A 79 -8.19 -0.26 -3.84
C LEU A 79 -9.50 -0.94 -3.47
N GLN A 80 -9.52 -1.68 -2.36
CA GLN A 80 -10.71 -2.34 -1.83
C GLN A 80 -11.85 -1.37 -1.48
N LYS A 81 -11.54 -0.12 -1.12
CA LYS A 81 -12.55 0.92 -0.85
C LYS A 81 -13.15 1.50 -2.13
N LEU A 82 -12.41 1.44 -3.25
CA LEU A 82 -12.84 1.98 -4.55
C LEU A 82 -13.56 0.94 -5.41
N VAL A 83 -13.29 -0.35 -5.21
CA VAL A 83 -13.85 -1.43 -6.04
C VAL A 83 -15.26 -1.81 -5.58
N THR A 84 -16.26 -1.54 -6.43
CA THR A 84 -17.66 -1.93 -6.21
C THR A 84 -18.02 -3.30 -6.77
N ASN A 85 -17.16 -3.89 -7.60
CA ASN A 85 -17.44 -5.18 -8.25
C ASN A 85 -17.03 -6.37 -7.35
N PRO A 86 -17.97 -7.26 -6.98
CA PRO A 86 -17.70 -8.37 -6.04
C PRO A 86 -16.68 -9.38 -6.57
N ASN A 87 -16.56 -9.55 -7.89
CA ASN A 87 -15.60 -10.50 -8.46
C ASN A 87 -14.16 -9.99 -8.34
N ARG A 88 -13.96 -8.66 -8.42
CA ARG A 88 -12.66 -8.03 -8.23
C ARG A 88 -12.22 -8.03 -6.77
N TYR A 89 -13.18 -7.94 -5.84
CA TYR A 89 -12.93 -8.00 -4.40
C TYR A 89 -12.23 -9.31 -3.98
N GLY A 90 -12.67 -10.46 -4.51
CA GLY A 90 -12.04 -11.75 -4.25
C GLY A 90 -10.59 -11.84 -4.76
N ILE A 91 -10.34 -11.30 -5.96
CA ILE A 91 -9.01 -11.26 -6.56
C ILE A 91 -8.07 -10.36 -5.73
N THR A 92 -8.53 -9.18 -5.31
CA THR A 92 -7.75 -8.26 -4.46
C THR A 92 -7.30 -8.94 -3.16
N TRP A 93 -8.20 -9.66 -2.48
CA TRP A 93 -7.87 -10.43 -1.28
C TRP A 93 -6.85 -11.53 -1.54
N LEU A 94 -6.99 -12.26 -2.66
CA LEU A 94 -6.04 -13.30 -3.03
C LEU A 94 -4.63 -12.73 -3.23
N VAL A 95 -4.51 -11.60 -3.95
CA VAL A 95 -3.22 -10.94 -4.18
C VAL A 95 -2.64 -10.42 -2.87
N PHE A 96 -3.47 -9.89 -1.97
CA PHE A 96 -3.07 -9.43 -0.63
C PHE A 96 -2.46 -10.56 0.20
N TRP A 97 -3.16 -11.72 0.29
CA TRP A 97 -2.64 -12.88 1.00
C TRP A 97 -1.35 -13.43 0.39
N LEU A 98 -1.22 -13.36 -0.93
CA LEU A 98 -0.01 -13.76 -1.63
C LEU A 98 1.18 -12.87 -1.21
N HIS A 99 0.98 -11.55 -1.10
CA HIS A 99 2.03 -10.61 -0.69
C HIS A 99 2.40 -10.78 0.79
N LEU A 100 1.42 -11.06 1.66
CA LEU A 100 1.71 -11.47 3.04
C LEU A 100 2.54 -12.75 3.10
N GLY A 101 2.23 -13.74 2.25
CA GLY A 101 3.01 -14.95 2.09
C GLY A 101 4.45 -14.68 1.63
N VAL A 102 4.64 -13.74 0.70
CA VAL A 102 5.97 -13.29 0.26
C VAL A 102 6.75 -12.66 1.42
N ILE A 103 6.12 -11.80 2.22
CA ILE A 103 6.78 -11.16 3.38
C ILE A 103 7.22 -12.23 4.38
N LEU A 104 6.30 -13.13 4.77
CA LEU A 104 6.59 -14.16 5.75
C LEU A 104 7.64 -15.17 5.24
N GLY A 105 7.50 -15.61 3.98
CA GLY A 105 8.45 -16.51 3.33
C GLY A 105 9.84 -15.89 3.21
N SER A 106 9.93 -14.60 2.85
CA SER A 106 11.21 -13.87 2.81
C SER A 106 11.84 -13.77 4.20
N ALA A 107 11.05 -13.43 5.22
CA ALA A 107 11.55 -13.35 6.59
C ALA A 107 12.08 -14.70 7.09
N ILE A 108 11.37 -15.80 6.81
CA ILE A 108 11.81 -17.16 7.14
C ILE A 108 13.07 -17.53 6.37
N MET A 109 13.17 -17.23 5.07
CA MET A 109 14.37 -17.49 4.27
C MET A 109 15.60 -16.75 4.80
N VAL A 110 15.46 -15.47 5.15
CA VAL A 110 16.52 -14.66 5.74
C VAL A 110 16.93 -15.23 7.12
N GLY A 111 15.96 -15.61 7.95
CA GLY A 111 16.21 -16.24 9.26
C GLY A 111 16.89 -17.62 9.15
N ALA A 112 16.39 -18.49 8.28
CA ALA A 112 16.93 -19.83 8.05
C ALA A 112 18.34 -19.79 7.44
N GLY A 113 18.59 -18.87 6.49
CA GLY A 113 19.92 -18.62 5.94
C GLY A 113 20.94 -18.18 7.00
N SER A 114 20.47 -17.47 8.04
CA SER A 114 21.30 -17.09 9.20
C SER A 114 21.66 -18.27 10.11
N LEU A 115 20.77 -19.26 10.23
CA LEU A 115 20.94 -20.46 11.09
C LEU A 115 21.78 -21.55 10.41
N ASN A 116 21.65 -21.74 9.09
CA ASN A 116 22.35 -22.80 8.35
C ASN A 116 23.88 -22.59 8.27
N ASN A 117 24.37 -21.38 8.58
CA ASN A 117 25.80 -21.06 8.68
C ASN A 117 26.50 -21.62 9.94
N ARG A 118 25.79 -22.37 10.81
CA ARG A 118 26.42 -23.06 11.96
C ARG A 118 27.33 -24.24 11.56
N ARG A 119 27.29 -24.70 10.31
CA ARG A 119 28.28 -25.68 9.79
C ARG A 119 29.43 -24.93 9.12
N PRO A 120 30.70 -25.20 9.46
CA PRO A 120 31.82 -24.63 8.75
C PRO A 120 31.74 -25.10 7.29
N ALA A 121 31.37 -24.19 6.38
CA ALA A 121 31.34 -24.49 4.97
C ALA A 121 32.77 -24.83 4.52
N ALA A 122 33.00 -26.08 4.14
CA ALA A 122 34.25 -26.55 3.55
C ALA A 122 34.48 -26.01 2.12
N GLY A 123 33.84 -24.89 1.75
CA GLY A 123 33.85 -24.30 0.42
C GLY A 123 33.77 -22.79 0.48
N ASN A 124 34.48 -22.15 -0.46
CA ASN A 124 34.75 -20.71 -0.54
C ASN A 124 33.63 -19.81 0.02
N PRO A 125 33.91 -18.95 1.02
CA PRO A 125 32.91 -18.14 1.73
C PRO A 125 32.24 -17.06 0.86
N HIS A 126 32.74 -16.85 -0.35
CA HIS A 126 32.37 -15.75 -1.25
C HIS A 126 31.22 -16.08 -2.23
N ILE A 127 30.85 -17.35 -2.41
CA ILE A 127 29.79 -17.70 -3.37
C ILE A 127 28.43 -17.69 -2.63
N PRO A 128 27.51 -16.76 -2.94
CA PRO A 128 26.14 -16.82 -2.43
C PRO A 128 25.46 -18.10 -2.94
N ASP A 129 24.69 -18.75 -2.07
CA ASP A 129 23.98 -19.98 -2.41
C ASP A 129 23.05 -19.72 -3.60
N ARG A 130 23.35 -20.33 -4.76
CA ARG A 130 22.71 -20.02 -6.05
C ARG A 130 21.18 -20.11 -5.97
N LYS A 131 20.65 -21.02 -5.14
CA LYS A 131 19.20 -21.19 -4.95
C LYS A 131 18.57 -19.99 -4.27
N VAL A 132 19.19 -19.49 -3.20
CA VAL A 132 18.70 -18.33 -2.44
C VAL A 132 18.73 -17.09 -3.31
N PHE A 133 19.84 -16.88 -4.04
CA PHE A 133 19.98 -15.75 -4.94
C PHE A 133 18.93 -15.77 -6.07
N VAL A 134 18.76 -16.89 -6.77
CA VAL A 134 17.75 -17.01 -7.84
C VAL A 134 16.33 -16.84 -7.29
N SER A 135 16.03 -17.41 -6.11
CA SER A 135 14.72 -17.22 -5.47
C SER A 135 14.45 -15.75 -5.11
N SER A 136 15.47 -15.03 -4.64
CA SER A 136 15.34 -13.62 -4.30
C SER A 136 15.03 -12.75 -5.52
N ILE A 137 15.66 -13.03 -6.67
CA ILE A 137 15.39 -12.35 -7.93
C ILE A 137 13.97 -12.64 -8.39
N GLY A 138 13.54 -13.91 -8.34
CA GLY A 138 12.18 -14.29 -8.71
C GLY A 138 11.12 -13.59 -7.87
N VAL A 139 11.31 -13.57 -6.55
CA VAL A 139 10.42 -12.86 -5.62
C VAL A 139 10.42 -11.35 -5.92
N LEU A 140 11.59 -10.75 -6.16
CA LEU A 140 11.68 -9.33 -6.49
C LEU A 140 10.90 -9.00 -7.77
N ILE A 141 11.15 -9.72 -8.87
CA ILE A 141 10.45 -9.52 -10.14
C ILE A 141 8.94 -9.63 -9.94
N PHE A 142 8.49 -10.66 -9.22
CA PHE A 142 7.09 -10.84 -8.90
C PHE A 142 6.51 -9.64 -8.13
N THR A 143 7.18 -9.19 -7.06
CA THR A 143 6.72 -8.05 -6.27
C THR A 143 6.69 -6.75 -7.07
N VAL A 144 7.68 -6.51 -7.93
CA VAL A 144 7.73 -5.32 -8.79
C VAL A 144 6.56 -5.31 -9.77
N LEU A 145 6.34 -6.42 -10.49
CA LEU A 145 5.24 -6.51 -11.45
C LEU A 145 3.87 -6.37 -10.77
N SER A 146 3.69 -7.01 -9.62
CA SER A 146 2.45 -6.91 -8.86
C SER A 146 2.23 -5.51 -8.28
N TYR A 147 3.28 -4.86 -7.78
CA TYR A 147 3.22 -3.47 -7.34
C TYR A 147 2.85 -2.54 -8.49
N SER A 148 3.57 -2.59 -9.61
CA SER A 148 3.32 -1.71 -10.76
C SER A 148 1.91 -1.86 -11.31
N THR A 149 1.39 -3.08 -11.38
CA THR A 149 0.00 -3.33 -11.84
C THR A 149 -1.02 -2.80 -10.84
N THR A 150 -0.82 -3.03 -9.54
CA THR A 150 -1.71 -2.51 -8.48
C THR A 150 -1.74 -0.99 -8.48
N HIS A 151 -0.57 -0.36 -8.55
CA HIS A 151 -0.42 1.09 -8.55
C HIS A 151 -1.07 1.73 -9.77
N ALA A 152 -0.88 1.15 -10.97
CA ALA A 152 -1.48 1.64 -12.20
C ALA A 152 -3.01 1.54 -12.16
N VAL A 153 -3.56 0.44 -11.64
CA VAL A 153 -5.01 0.25 -11.50
C VAL A 153 -5.60 1.24 -10.49
N LEU A 154 -4.94 1.44 -9.35
CA LEU A 154 -5.39 2.39 -8.34
C LEU A 154 -5.41 3.82 -8.90
N SER A 155 -4.33 4.23 -9.56
CA SER A 155 -4.22 5.56 -10.17
C SER A 155 -5.31 5.79 -11.23
N ALA A 156 -5.57 4.80 -12.09
CA ALA A 156 -6.62 4.92 -13.10
C ALA A 156 -8.03 5.05 -12.50
N LEU A 157 -8.30 4.36 -11.39
CA LEU A 157 -9.59 4.46 -10.70
C LEU A 157 -9.75 5.81 -10.01
N GLU A 158 -8.70 6.34 -9.38
CA GLU A 158 -8.74 7.67 -8.77
C GLU A 158 -9.02 8.76 -9.82
N GLU A 159 -8.41 8.67 -10.99
CA GLU A 159 -8.67 9.61 -12.09
C GLU A 159 -10.10 9.52 -12.59
N ALA A 160 -10.65 8.31 -12.76
CA ALA A 160 -12.04 8.12 -13.17
C ALA A 160 -13.02 8.76 -12.17
N ILE A 161 -12.82 8.54 -10.88
CA ILE A 161 -13.65 9.13 -9.82
C ILE A 161 -13.53 10.67 -9.81
N LYS A 162 -12.30 11.20 -9.97
CA LYS A 162 -12.08 12.66 -10.03
C LYS A 162 -12.77 13.28 -11.25
N VAL A 163 -12.79 12.60 -12.39
CA VAL A 163 -13.49 13.06 -13.60
C VAL A 163 -14.99 13.07 -13.40
N GLU A 164 -15.56 12.01 -12.81
CA GLU A 164 -17.00 11.92 -12.52
C GLU A 164 -17.46 12.98 -11.49
N ALA A 165 -16.67 13.19 -10.44
CA ALA A 165 -16.96 14.24 -9.46
C ALA A 165 -16.91 15.65 -10.09
N LYS A 166 -15.96 15.88 -10.99
CA LYS A 166 -15.87 17.15 -11.73
C LYS A 166 -17.02 17.34 -12.70
N SER A 167 -17.43 16.30 -13.43
CA SER A 167 -18.54 16.40 -14.38
C SER A 167 -19.87 16.66 -13.67
N ALA A 168 -20.12 16.02 -12.52
CA ALA A 168 -21.28 16.29 -11.68
C ALA A 168 -21.32 17.75 -11.18
N ALA A 169 -20.17 18.28 -10.71
CA ALA A 169 -20.07 19.67 -10.27
C ALA A 169 -20.25 20.68 -11.42
N VAL A 170 -19.81 20.34 -12.65
CA VAL A 170 -20.04 21.15 -13.84
C VAL A 170 -21.52 21.14 -14.23
N GLN A 171 -22.16 19.96 -14.23
CA GLN A 171 -23.60 19.84 -14.51
C GLN A 171 -24.45 20.65 -13.53
N GLU A 172 -24.12 20.61 -12.23
CA GLU A 172 -24.81 21.43 -11.22
C GLU A 172 -24.72 22.94 -11.53
N LYS A 173 -23.55 23.40 -11.99
CA LYS A 173 -23.34 24.81 -12.38
C LYS A 173 -24.11 25.17 -13.65
N GLU A 174 -24.13 24.28 -14.65
CA GLU A 174 -24.91 24.48 -15.87
C GLU A 174 -26.41 24.54 -15.57
N ASP A 175 -26.92 23.67 -14.69
CA ASP A 175 -28.32 23.66 -14.29
C ASP A 175 -28.71 24.93 -13.53
N LYS A 176 -27.83 25.42 -12.65
CA LYS A 176 -28.00 26.73 -11.97
C LYS A 176 -28.01 27.88 -12.98
N MET A 177 -27.12 27.87 -13.98
CA MET A 177 -27.09 28.89 -15.03
C MET A 177 -28.34 28.87 -15.92
N LYS A 178 -28.84 27.68 -16.30
CA LYS A 178 -30.10 27.56 -17.06
C LYS A 178 -31.28 28.10 -16.29
N ARG A 179 -31.43 27.73 -15.02
CA ARG A 179 -32.49 28.26 -14.13
C ARG A 179 -32.42 29.79 -14.03
N LEU A 180 -31.22 30.35 -13.96
CA LEU A 180 -31.03 31.80 -13.95
C LEU A 180 -31.44 32.45 -15.28
N ALA A 181 -31.07 31.84 -16.41
CA ALA A 181 -31.43 32.33 -17.74
C ALA A 181 -32.94 32.29 -17.97
N ASP A 182 -33.62 31.22 -17.56
CA ASP A 182 -35.08 31.10 -17.63
C ASP A 182 -35.78 32.15 -16.75
N CYS A 183 -35.26 32.39 -15.53
CA CYS A 183 -35.69 33.47 -14.64
C CYS A 183 -35.60 34.86 -15.30
N LEU A 184 -34.51 35.13 -16.04
CA LEU A 184 -34.25 36.44 -16.67
C LEU A 184 -34.99 36.61 -18.00
N GLY A 185 -35.23 35.52 -18.74
CA GLY A 185 -35.91 35.53 -20.04
C GLY A 185 -37.44 35.58 -19.96
N GLY A 186 -38.02 35.33 -18.78
CA GLY A 186 -39.45 35.46 -18.51
C GLY A 186 -39.93 36.91 -18.62
N ASN A 187 -40.63 37.22 -19.71
CA ASN A 187 -41.10 38.57 -20.02
C ASN A 187 -42.21 39.02 -19.04
N GLY A 188 -41.92 40.07 -18.25
CA GLY A 188 -42.94 40.98 -17.71
C GLY A 188 -43.34 40.79 -16.25
N ASN A 189 -42.57 41.35 -15.32
CA ASN A 189 -42.99 42.34 -14.31
C ASN A 189 -41.86 42.53 -13.28
N SER A 190 -41.37 43.77 -13.17
CA SER A 190 -40.15 44.22 -12.45
C SER A 190 -40.05 43.90 -10.94
N VAL A 191 -40.99 43.16 -10.36
CA VAL A 191 -41.11 42.91 -8.92
C VAL A 191 -40.54 41.53 -8.50
N ASP A 192 -40.37 40.57 -9.42
CA ASP A 192 -39.91 39.21 -9.08
C ASP A 192 -38.37 39.01 -9.12
N GLY A 193 -37.59 40.02 -9.52
CA GLY A 193 -36.13 39.90 -9.64
C GLY A 193 -35.40 39.58 -8.32
N MET A 194 -35.91 40.07 -7.18
CA MET A 194 -35.32 39.74 -5.86
C MET A 194 -35.55 38.28 -5.45
N LYS A 195 -36.66 37.64 -5.88
CA LYS A 195 -36.93 36.24 -5.56
C LYS A 195 -36.04 35.28 -6.34
N CYS A 196 -35.65 35.61 -7.58
CA CYS A 196 -34.72 34.76 -8.34
C CYS A 196 -33.31 34.70 -7.72
N LEU A 197 -32.89 35.75 -6.99
CA LEU A 197 -31.60 35.76 -6.28
C LEU A 197 -31.61 34.88 -5.02
N GLU A 198 -32.77 34.69 -4.40
CA GLU A 198 -32.94 33.83 -3.22
C GLU A 198 -32.84 32.33 -3.57
N VAL A 199 -33.16 31.94 -4.81
CA VAL A 199 -33.02 30.55 -5.32
C VAL A 199 -31.55 30.14 -5.50
N ILE A 200 -30.62 31.10 -5.52
CA ILE A 200 -29.18 30.86 -5.73
C ILE A 200 -28.44 30.63 -4.40
N LYS A 201 -29.04 31.03 -3.28
CA LYS A 201 -28.42 31.01 -1.95
C LYS A 201 -28.59 29.65 -1.27
#